data_AF-A0A9D4T5V1-F1
#
_entry.id   AF-A0A9D4T5V1-F1
#
_cell.length_a   1.000
_cell.length_b   1.000
_cell.length_c   1.000
_cell.angle_alpha   90.00
_cell.angle_beta   90.00
_cell.angle_gamma   90.00
#
_symmetry.space_group_name_H-M   'P 1'
#
loop_
_entity.id
_entity.type
_entity.pdbx_description
1 polymer ?
#
loop_
_entity_poly.entity_id
_entity_poly.type
_entity_poly.pdbx_seq_one_letter_code
_entity_poly.pdbx_strand_id
1 'polypeptide(L)'
;MAAHFAKLPPFLNVPGKPSIPWHLWKKIFQVHLKAAGGSGWEDERRASALISLLGIEGQRKYFAAQEQLEAEADGTVTASGSGTVPKTEAATATAYDTVLQFLDGLFAETTNC
;
A
#
# COMPACT_ATOMS: atom_id res chain seq x y z
N MET A 1 9.57 13.89 -25.67
CA MET A 1 9.06 12.53 -25.99
C MET A 1 8.48 11.92 -24.72
N ALA A 2 7.17 11.72 -24.65
CA ALA A 2 6.59 10.95 -23.55
C ALA A 2 6.84 9.47 -23.86
N ALA A 3 7.74 8.84 -23.11
CA ALA A 3 7.91 7.40 -23.18
C ALA A 3 6.56 6.74 -22.84
N HIS A 4 6.03 5.94 -23.78
CA HIS A 4 4.88 5.07 -23.53
C HIS A 4 5.35 3.96 -22.59
N PHE A 5 5.36 4.23 -21.30
CA PHE A 5 5.52 3.18 -20.30
C PHE A 5 4.26 2.32 -20.34
N ALA A 6 4.42 1.04 -20.62
CA ALA A 6 3.31 0.09 -20.58
C ALA A 6 2.68 0.17 -19.18
N LYS A 7 1.41 0.56 -19.12
CA LYS A 7 0.66 0.70 -17.88
C LYS A 7 0.71 -0.64 -17.15
N LEU A 8 1.32 -0.66 -15.96
CA LEU A 8 1.29 -1.82 -15.09
C LEU A 8 -0.18 -2.25 -14.89
N PRO A 9 -0.54 -3.53 -15.08
CA PRO A 9 -1.89 -3.98 -14.80
C PRO A 9 -2.21 -3.75 -13.31
N PRO A 10 -3.46 -3.36 -12.99
CA PRO A 10 -3.87 -3.16 -11.62
C PRO A 10 -3.69 -4.45 -10.81
N PHE A 11 -3.25 -4.33 -9.55
CA PHE A 11 -3.03 -5.48 -8.66
C PHE A 11 -4.30 -6.32 -8.45
N LEU A 12 -5.39 -5.64 -8.08
CA LEU A 12 -6.66 -6.23 -7.71
C LEU A 12 -7.81 -5.36 -8.25
N ASN A 13 -8.20 -5.61 -9.49
CA ASN A 13 -9.30 -4.88 -10.13
C ASN A 13 -10.68 -5.48 -9.82
N VAL A 14 -10.75 -6.80 -9.59
CA VAL A 14 -11.99 -7.54 -9.33
C VAL A 14 -11.91 -8.26 -7.99
N PRO A 15 -13.06 -8.57 -7.35
CA PRO A 15 -13.04 -9.26 -6.08
C PRO A 15 -12.42 -10.64 -6.22
N GLY A 16 -11.62 -11.06 -5.24
CA GLY A 16 -11.03 -12.39 -5.20
C GLY A 16 -9.50 -12.36 -5.05
N LYS A 17 -8.84 -13.39 -5.59
CA LYS A 17 -7.39 -13.55 -5.50
C LYS A 17 -6.70 -12.75 -6.60
N PRO A 18 -5.69 -11.91 -6.29
CA PRO A 18 -4.93 -11.22 -7.31
C PRO A 18 -4.20 -12.24 -8.21
N SER A 19 -4.04 -11.90 -9.50
CA SER A 19 -3.37 -12.78 -10.47
C SER A 19 -1.87 -12.97 -10.16
N ILE A 20 -1.28 -12.03 -9.42
CA ILE A 20 0.12 -12.02 -9.01
C ILE A 20 0.12 -11.84 -7.49
N PRO A 21 0.88 -12.65 -6.72
CA PRO A 21 1.03 -12.44 -5.29
C PRO A 21 1.56 -11.04 -4.96
N TRP A 22 1.11 -10.45 -3.84
CA TRP A 22 1.47 -9.09 -3.44
C TRP A 22 2.98 -8.84 -3.45
N HIS A 23 3.78 -9.74 -2.87
CA HIS A 23 5.24 -9.60 -2.81
C HIS A 23 5.90 -9.49 -4.20
N LEU A 24 5.35 -10.19 -5.20
CA LEU A 24 5.87 -10.17 -6.56
C LEU A 24 5.37 -8.93 -7.30
N TRP A 25 4.08 -8.59 -7.15
CA TRP A 25 3.52 -7.38 -7.75
C TRP A 25 4.22 -6.12 -7.25
N LYS A 26 4.52 -6.02 -5.96
CA LYS A 26 5.30 -4.92 -5.35
C LYS A 26 6.67 -4.75 -6.00
N LYS A 27 7.40 -5.83 -6.26
CA LYS A 27 8.69 -5.79 -6.98
C LYS A 27 8.52 -5.25 -8.41
N ILE A 28 7.48 -5.70 -9.11
CA ILE A 28 7.18 -5.22 -10.48
C ILE A 28 6.82 -3.72 -10.43
N PHE A 29 6.01 -3.29 -9.46
CA PHE A 29 5.69 -1.88 -9.26
C PHE A 29 6.93 -1.03 -9.00
N GLN A 30 7.87 -1.47 -8.15
CA GLN A 30 9.11 -0.76 -7.89
C GLN A 30 9.97 -0.60 -9.15
N VAL A 31 10.04 -1.63 -9.99
CA VAL A 31 10.72 -1.55 -11.30
C VAL A 31 10.02 -0.55 -12.22
N HIS A 32 8.68 -0.59 -12.29
CA HIS A 32 7.88 0.35 -13.08
C HIS A 32 8.07 1.80 -12.58
N LEU A 33 8.03 2.01 -11.27
CA LEU A 33 8.24 3.32 -10.64
C LEU A 33 9.63 3.85 -10.99
N LYS A 34 10.67 3.01 -10.89
CA LYS A 34 12.04 3.39 -11.28
C LYS A 34 12.14 3.73 -12.77
N ALA A 35 11.53 2.93 -13.64
CA ALA A 35 11.53 3.17 -15.08
C ALA A 35 10.82 4.49 -15.44
N ALA A 36 9.74 4.83 -14.75
CA ALA A 36 8.99 6.09 -14.92
C ALA A 36 9.70 7.33 -14.34
N GLY A 37 10.95 7.21 -13.86
CA GLY A 37 11.67 8.30 -13.21
C GLY A 37 11.15 8.63 -11.80
N GLY A 38 10.49 7.66 -11.15
CA GLY A 38 9.86 7.80 -9.84
C GLY A 38 10.83 8.18 -8.73
N SER A 39 12.13 7.98 -8.90
CA SER A 39 13.18 8.44 -7.98
C SER A 39 13.21 9.96 -7.80
N GLY A 40 12.70 10.73 -8.77
CA GLY A 40 12.56 12.18 -8.68
C GLY A 40 11.18 12.65 -8.21
N TRP A 41 10.23 11.74 -7.96
CA TRP A 41 8.89 12.10 -7.51
C TRP A 41 8.87 12.33 -6.00
N GLU A 42 8.02 13.25 -5.56
CA GLU A 42 7.66 13.43 -4.15
C GLU A 42 7.02 12.15 -3.59
N ASP A 43 7.20 11.92 -2.29
CA ASP A 43 6.74 10.67 -1.65
C ASP A 43 5.21 10.53 -1.69
N GLU A 44 4.46 11.64 -1.56
CA GLU A 44 3.01 11.66 -1.72
C GLU A 44 2.57 11.22 -3.13
N ARG A 45 3.34 11.62 -4.14
CA ARG A 45 3.08 11.22 -5.53
C ARG A 45 3.38 9.74 -5.75
N ARG A 46 4.42 9.20 -5.12
CA ARG A 46 4.71 7.76 -5.16
C ARG A 46 3.63 6.95 -4.44
N ALA A 47 3.16 7.42 -3.28
CA ALA A 47 2.07 6.81 -2.54
C ALA A 47 0.77 6.80 -3.35
N SER A 48 0.42 7.94 -3.96
CA SER A 48 -0.74 8.06 -4.84
C SER A 48 -0.63 7.14 -6.05
N ALA A 49 0.55 7.02 -6.66
CA ALA A 49 0.79 6.11 -7.78
C ALA A 49 0.58 4.64 -7.36
N LEU A 50 1.10 4.27 -6.19
CA LEU A 50 0.92 2.93 -5.62
C LEU A 50 -0.56 2.60 -5.40
N ILE A 51 -1.30 3.48 -4.70
CA ILE A 51 -2.74 3.31 -4.45
C ILE A 51 -3.52 3.26 -5.76
N SER A 52 -3.19 4.13 -6.72
CA SER A 52 -3.87 4.17 -8.03
C SER A 52 -3.76 2.85 -8.80
N LEU A 53 -2.63 2.16 -8.66
CA LEU A 53 -2.32 0.91 -9.34
C LEU A 53 -2.80 -0.34 -8.59
N LEU A 54 -3.41 -0.19 -7.41
CA LEU A 54 -4.06 -1.31 -6.73
C LEU A 54 -5.28 -1.84 -7.48
N GLY A 55 -5.92 -1.03 -8.34
CA GLY A 55 -7.21 -1.36 -8.94
C GLY A 55 -8.39 -1.05 -8.02
N ILE A 56 -9.61 -1.11 -8.56
CA ILE A 56 -10.83 -0.69 -7.84
C ILE A 56 -11.01 -1.44 -6.52
N GLU A 57 -10.87 -2.76 -6.54
CA GLU A 57 -11.06 -3.59 -5.34
C GLU A 57 -9.89 -3.47 -4.35
N GLY A 58 -8.67 -3.28 -4.85
CA GLY A 58 -7.53 -2.98 -4.00
C GLY A 58 -7.67 -1.64 -3.28
N GLN A 59 -8.14 -0.60 -3.97
CA GLN A 59 -8.44 0.71 -3.37
C GLN A 59 -9.59 0.63 -2.37
N ARG A 60 -10.67 -0.11 -2.71
CA ARG A 60 -11.80 -0.30 -1.78
C ARG A 60 -11.33 -0.93 -0.47
N LYS A 61 -10.48 -1.96 -0.52
CA LYS A 61 -9.89 -2.59 0.68
C LYS A 61 -9.01 -1.62 1.46
N TYR A 62 -8.19 -0.83 0.76
CA TYR A 62 -7.32 0.16 1.39
C TYR A 62 -8.14 1.23 2.15
N PHE A 63 -9.10 1.88 1.49
CA PHE A 63 -9.89 2.93 2.12
C PHE A 63 -10.81 2.41 3.22
N ALA A 64 -11.40 1.22 3.06
CA ALA A 64 -12.20 0.61 4.12
C ALA A 64 -11.35 0.33 5.38
N ALA A 65 -10.11 -0.14 5.20
CA ALA A 65 -9.20 -0.39 6.32
C ALA A 65 -8.68 0.92 6.96
N GLN A 66 -8.52 1.99 6.18
CA GLN A 66 -8.23 3.33 6.74
C GLN A 66 -9.40 3.87 7.56
N GLU A 67 -10.63 3.78 7.06
CA GLU A 67 -11.84 4.23 7.77
C GLU A 67 -12.04 3.47 9.09
N GLN A 68 -11.74 2.17 9.12
CA GLN A 68 -11.75 1.37 10.35
C GLN A 68 -10.75 1.88 11.39
N LEU A 69 -9.51 2.20 10.97
CA LEU A 69 -8.49 2.77 11.86
C LEU A 69 -8.91 4.14 12.42
N GLU A 70 -9.57 4.97 11.60
CA GLU A 70 -10.06 6.28 12.02
C GLU A 70 -11.24 6.16 13.00
N ALA A 71 -12.15 5.20 12.78
CA ALA A 71 -13.25 4.91 13.68
C ALA A 71 -12.78 4.38 15.05
N GLU A 72 -11.72 3.56 15.07
CA GLU A 72 -11.11 3.05 16.31
C GLU A 72 -10.37 4.16 17.08
N ALA A 73 -9.90 5.21 16.41
CA ALA A 73 -9.25 6.35 17.05
C ALA A 73 -10.24 7.31 17.74
N ASP A 74 -11.49 7.39 17.26
CA ASP A 74 -12.56 8.24 17.83
C ASP A 74 -13.40 7.52 18.90
N GLY A 75 -13.37 6.18 18.94
CA GLY A 75 -14.19 5.35 19.83
C GLY A 75 -13.48 4.76 21.05
N THR A 76 -13.27 5.56 22.12
CA THR A 76 -12.96 4.98 23.45
C THR A 76 -14.24 4.56 24.17
N VAL A 77 -14.60 3.27 24.16
CA VAL A 77 -15.21 2.55 25.31
C VAL A 77 -14.88 1.03 25.26
N THR A 78 -14.02 0.61 26.20
CA THR A 78 -13.75 -0.75 26.78
C THR A 78 -12.78 -1.77 26.13
N ALA A 79 -11.49 -1.57 26.41
CA ALA A 79 -10.42 -2.50 26.88
C ALA A 79 -10.28 -3.97 26.39
N SER A 80 -9.10 -4.26 25.78
CA SER A 80 -8.07 -5.24 26.21
C SER A 80 -7.20 -5.61 24.98
N GLY A 81 -5.88 -5.44 24.87
CA GLY A 81 -4.83 -4.91 25.75
C GLY A 81 -3.45 -5.06 25.07
N SER A 82 -2.49 -4.22 25.52
CA SER A 82 -1.02 -4.29 25.32
C SER A 82 -0.50 -4.01 23.89
N GLY A 83 0.09 -2.84 23.59
CA GLY A 83 1.32 -2.29 24.17
C GLY A 83 2.52 -2.85 23.39
N THR A 84 3.24 -2.12 22.55
CA THR A 84 4.21 -1.09 22.95
C THR A 84 4.87 -0.55 21.67
N VAL A 85 5.00 0.77 21.56
CA VAL A 85 5.88 1.41 20.56
C VAL A 85 7.33 1.22 21.00
N PRO A 86 8.22 0.60 20.21
CA PRO A 86 9.64 0.81 20.38
C PRO A 86 10.05 1.97 19.47
N LYS A 87 10.33 3.13 20.08
CA LYS A 87 11.21 4.13 19.50
C LYS A 87 12.62 3.54 19.48
N THR A 88 13.08 3.07 18.33
CA THR A 88 14.51 2.87 18.05
C THR A 88 14.75 3.11 16.57
N GLU A 89 15.18 4.34 16.27
CA GLU A 89 16.06 4.70 15.15
C GLU A 89 15.62 4.29 13.74
N ALA A 90 14.64 5.00 13.16
CA ALA A 90 14.38 4.98 11.72
C ALA A 90 14.42 6.42 11.19
N ALA A 91 15.30 6.69 10.23
CA ALA A 91 15.24 7.88 9.39
C ALA A 91 13.79 8.05 8.92
N THR A 92 13.21 9.23 9.14
CA THR A 92 11.80 9.61 8.91
C THR A 92 11.11 8.76 7.85
N ALA A 93 10.25 7.83 8.28
CA ALA A 93 9.45 7.01 7.35
C ALA A 93 8.62 7.95 6.46
N THR A 94 8.80 7.84 5.15
CA THR A 94 8.13 8.72 4.19
C THR A 94 6.66 8.35 4.06
N ALA A 95 5.83 9.24 3.51
CA ALA A 95 4.43 8.92 3.20
C ALA A 95 4.31 7.65 2.34
N TYR A 96 5.27 7.44 1.43
CA TYR A 96 5.36 6.24 0.60
C TYR A 96 5.67 4.97 1.42
N ASP A 97 6.61 5.04 2.36
CA ASP A 97 6.96 3.89 3.20
C ASP A 97 5.82 3.49 4.14
N THR A 98 5.12 4.47 4.71
CA THR A 98 3.94 4.25 5.56
C THR A 98 2.83 3.53 4.80
N VAL A 99 2.50 4.01 3.58
CA VAL A 99 1.48 3.37 2.73
C VAL A 99 1.93 1.98 2.30
N LEU A 100 3.21 1.79 1.95
CA LEU A 100 3.74 0.47 1.60
C LEU A 100 3.64 -0.52 2.77
N GLN A 101 3.98 -0.11 3.98
CA GLN A 101 3.93 -0.96 5.16
C GLN A 101 2.50 -1.35 5.49
N PHE A 102 1.55 -0.42 5.39
CA PHE A 102 0.13 -0.71 5.56
C PHE A 102 -0.38 -1.72 4.54
N LEU A 103 -0.03 -1.54 3.27
CA LEU A 103 -0.41 -2.45 2.19
C LEU A 103 0.25 -3.83 2.32
N ASP A 104 1.48 -3.91 2.82
CA ASP A 104 2.12 -5.19 3.16
C ASP A 104 1.31 -5.96 4.19
N GLY A 105 0.84 -5.30 5.27
CA GLY A 105 -0.05 -5.94 6.25
C GLY A 105 -1.37 -6.39 5.63
N LEU A 106 -2.00 -5.53 4.83
CA LEU A 106 -3.32 -5.78 4.25
C LEU A 106 -3.32 -6.91 3.21
N PHE A 107 -2.23 -7.07 2.45
CA PHE A 107 -2.17 -7.99 1.31
C PHE A 107 -1.21 -9.17 1.47
N ALA A 108 -0.31 -9.19 2.47
CA ALA A 108 0.58 -10.34 2.70
C ALA A 108 -0.19 -11.64 2.98
N GLU A 109 -1.32 -11.55 3.69
CA GLU A 109 -2.13 -12.70 4.12
C GLU A 109 -2.90 -13.38 2.97
N THR A 110 -3.05 -12.73 1.82
CA THR A 110 -3.79 -13.30 0.67
C THR A 110 -3.09 -14.47 -0.04
N THR A 111 -1.95 -14.93 0.48
CA THR A 111 -1.09 -15.94 -0.15
C THR A 111 -1.30 -17.38 0.38
N ASN A 112 -1.99 -17.59 1.50
CA ASN A 112 -2.17 -18.95 2.04
C ASN A 112 -3.34 -19.68 1.35
N CYS A 113 -3.03 -20.37 0.25
CA CYS A 113 -3.73 -21.59 -0.17
C CYS A 113 -2.67 -22.65 -0.47
#